data_AF-A0A3P6RVW9-F1
#
_entry.id   AF-A0A3P6RVW9-F1
#
_cell.length_a   1.000
_cell.length_b   1.000
_cell.length_c   1.000
_cell.angle_alpha   90.00
_cell.angle_beta   90.00
_cell.angle_gamma   90.00
#
_symmetry.space_group_name_H-M   'P 1'
#
loop_
_entity.id
_entity.type
_entity.pdbx_description
1 polymer ?
#
loop_
_entity_poly.entity_id
_entity_poly.type
_entity_poly.pdbx_seq_one_letter_code
_entity_poly.pdbx_strand_id
1 'polypeptide(L)'
;MQAVDMSRNSLQTELQQFLLRTVGTELANAALTCASGTENAAQLKEKQREETIASLPLGLRDAISSLFTSLKGDNLEAFHSAVFDLSSPRALSLALRQPDSKSRTEIQQNYTAELKEQVLSQSEPAAALLSCVLYLLAKNGKPVTASGRFVAQLVPQLDGVVEQVESSLSLVVKVMIL
;
A
#
# COMPACT_ATOMS: atom_id res chain seq x y z
N MET A 1 28.23 10.99 -0.42
CA MET A 1 27.55 9.87 -1.10
C MET A 1 26.89 8.87 -0.14
N GLN A 2 27.39 8.63 1.09
CA GLN A 2 26.79 7.72 2.08
C GLN A 2 25.44 8.17 2.71
N ALA A 3 25.19 9.47 2.86
CA ALA A 3 23.97 9.96 3.54
C ALA A 3 22.68 9.78 2.71
N VAL A 4 22.77 9.85 1.38
CA VAL A 4 21.63 9.70 0.47
C VAL A 4 21.13 8.25 0.44
N ASP A 5 22.05 7.29 0.55
CA ASP A 5 21.74 5.86 0.51
C ASP A 5 21.05 5.40 1.81
N MET A 6 21.50 5.91 2.97
CA MET A 6 20.84 5.65 4.26
C MET A 6 19.42 6.24 4.33
N SER A 7 19.20 7.44 3.79
CA SER A 7 17.86 8.06 3.74
C SER A 7 16.89 7.32 2.82
N ARG A 8 17.39 6.69 1.76
CA ARG A 8 16.57 5.90 0.83
C ARG A 8 16.11 4.59 1.47
N ASN A 9 17.03 3.92 2.18
CA ASN A 9 16.74 2.68 2.91
C ASN A 9 15.80 2.93 4.09
N SER A 10 15.89 4.07 4.78
CA SER A 10 14.95 4.44 5.83
C SER A 10 13.55 4.71 5.28
N LEU A 11 13.43 5.48 4.19
CA LEU A 11 12.14 5.74 3.54
C LEU A 11 11.47 4.44 3.05
N GLN A 12 12.24 3.54 2.43
CA GLN A 12 11.72 2.25 1.99
C GLN A 12 11.14 1.44 3.15
N THR A 13 11.87 1.36 4.26
CA THR A 13 11.44 0.64 5.47
C THR A 13 10.19 1.27 6.08
N GLU A 14 10.15 2.60 6.19
CA GLU A 14 8.99 3.32 6.71
C GLU A 14 7.74 3.19 5.83
N LEU A 15 7.91 3.20 4.50
CA LEU A 15 6.83 2.96 3.55
C LEU A 15 6.32 1.52 3.63
N GLN A 16 7.21 0.53 3.72
CA GLN A 16 6.81 -0.86 3.91
C GLN A 16 5.99 -1.03 5.19
N GLN A 17 6.46 -0.50 6.31
CA GLN A 17 5.71 -0.53 7.58
C GLN A 17 4.37 0.21 7.47
N PHE A 18 4.33 1.34 6.76
CA PHE A 18 3.09 2.06 6.50
C PHE A 18 2.09 1.21 5.71
N LEU A 19 2.53 0.57 4.64
CA LEU A 19 1.69 -0.29 3.79
C LEU A 19 1.16 -1.50 4.55
N LEU A 20 2.01 -2.17 5.35
CA LEU A 20 1.58 -3.26 6.22
C LEU A 20 0.52 -2.79 7.21
N ARG A 21 0.72 -1.64 7.86
CA ARG A 21 -0.23 -1.11 8.86
C ARG A 21 -1.52 -0.57 8.27
N THR A 22 -1.55 -0.23 6.98
CA THR A 22 -2.72 0.28 6.28
C THR A 22 -3.37 -0.82 5.44
N VAL A 23 -2.93 -0.95 4.19
CA VAL A 23 -3.48 -1.89 3.20
C VAL A 23 -3.35 -3.34 3.69
N GLY A 24 -2.22 -3.69 4.33
CA GLY A 24 -2.03 -5.03 4.90
C GLY A 24 -3.05 -5.36 5.99
N THR A 25 -3.30 -4.40 6.90
CA THR A 25 -4.33 -4.52 7.93
C THR A 25 -5.74 -4.61 7.34
N GLU A 26 -6.05 -3.81 6.32
CA GLU A 26 -7.34 -3.86 5.62
C GLU A 26 -7.57 -5.24 4.98
N LEU A 27 -6.56 -5.76 4.27
CA LEU A 27 -6.60 -7.10 3.69
C LEU A 27 -6.81 -8.18 4.77
N ALA A 28 -6.08 -8.10 5.87
CA ALA A 28 -6.19 -9.08 6.96
C ALA A 28 -7.56 -9.04 7.64
N ASN A 29 -8.13 -7.84 7.82
CA ASN A 29 -9.48 -7.68 8.35
C ASN A 29 -10.53 -8.22 7.38
N ALA A 30 -10.39 -7.96 6.07
CA ALA A 30 -11.29 -8.51 5.06
C ALA A 30 -11.20 -10.05 5.01
N ALA A 31 -9.99 -10.60 5.08
CA ALA A 31 -9.76 -12.04 5.16
C ALA A 31 -10.39 -12.65 6.42
N LEU A 32 -10.27 -11.99 7.58
CA LEU A 32 -10.90 -12.43 8.82
C LEU A 32 -12.44 -12.36 8.74
N THR A 33 -13.00 -11.28 8.21
CA THR A 33 -14.45 -11.16 7.98
C THR A 33 -14.96 -12.28 7.08
N CYS A 34 -14.24 -12.60 6.01
CA CYS A 34 -14.57 -13.72 5.12
C CYS A 34 -14.46 -15.07 5.83
N ALA A 35 -13.40 -15.27 6.63
CA ALA A 35 -13.12 -16.51 7.34
C ALA A 35 -14.11 -16.80 8.48
N SER A 36 -14.50 -15.78 9.25
CA SER A 36 -15.33 -15.93 10.45
C SER A 36 -16.80 -15.59 10.23
N GLY A 37 -17.16 -14.99 9.09
CA GLY A 37 -18.49 -14.43 8.86
C GLY A 37 -18.81 -13.19 9.71
N THR A 38 -17.81 -12.59 10.37
CA THR A 38 -18.00 -11.40 11.20
C THR A 38 -17.98 -10.14 10.34
N GLU A 39 -19.12 -9.45 10.23
CA GLU A 39 -19.29 -8.28 9.34
C GLU A 39 -18.37 -7.08 9.65
N ASN A 40 -17.76 -7.04 10.84
CA ASN A 40 -16.97 -5.88 11.31
C ASN A 40 -15.61 -6.26 11.93
N ALA A 41 -14.84 -7.15 11.28
CA ALA A 41 -13.54 -7.56 11.80
C ALA A 41 -12.58 -6.37 12.05
N ALA A 42 -12.67 -5.31 11.24
CA ALA A 42 -11.88 -4.09 11.38
C ALA A 42 -12.15 -3.30 12.68
N GLN A 43 -13.30 -3.52 13.33
CA GLN A 43 -13.68 -2.86 14.58
C GLN A 43 -13.36 -3.70 15.83
N LEU A 44 -12.90 -4.94 15.64
CA LEU A 44 -12.58 -5.82 16.76
C LEU A 44 -11.34 -5.31 17.52
N LYS A 45 -11.46 -5.27 18.85
CA LYS A 45 -10.29 -5.10 19.71
C LYS A 45 -9.38 -6.31 19.60
N GLU A 46 -8.09 -6.13 19.91
CA GLU A 46 -7.08 -7.19 19.80
C GLU A 46 -7.52 -8.51 20.45
N LYS A 47 -8.02 -8.46 21.69
CA LYS A 47 -8.54 -9.64 22.39
C LYS A 47 -9.70 -10.33 21.65
N GLN A 48 -10.67 -9.55 21.17
CA GLN A 48 -11.83 -10.09 20.44
C GLN A 48 -11.41 -10.70 19.10
N ARG A 49 -10.44 -10.08 18.44
CA ARG A 49 -9.84 -10.61 17.21
C ARG A 49 -9.15 -11.95 17.47
N GLU A 50 -8.34 -12.06 18.52
CA GLU A 50 -7.67 -13.31 18.89
C GLU A 50 -8.66 -14.42 19.23
N GLU A 51 -9.72 -14.11 19.97
CA GLU A 51 -10.82 -15.04 20.26
C GLU A 51 -11.55 -15.48 18.98
N THR A 52 -11.78 -14.56 18.04
CA THR A 52 -12.39 -14.86 16.73
C THR A 52 -11.49 -15.76 15.89
N ILE A 53 -10.18 -15.51 15.87
CA ILE A 53 -9.23 -16.37 15.17
C ILE A 53 -9.19 -17.77 15.83
N ALA A 54 -9.18 -17.83 17.16
CA ALA A 54 -9.18 -19.07 17.92
C ALA A 54 -10.46 -19.91 17.76
N SER A 55 -11.57 -19.35 17.26
CA SER A 55 -12.78 -20.10 16.94
C SER A 55 -12.78 -20.71 15.53
N LEU A 56 -11.84 -20.29 14.66
CA LEU A 56 -11.74 -20.80 13.30
C LEU A 56 -11.25 -22.27 13.25
N PRO A 57 -11.59 -23.03 12.20
CA PRO A 57 -11.01 -24.34 11.93
C PRO A 57 -9.48 -24.27 11.83
N LEU A 58 -8.77 -25.32 12.26
CA LEU A 58 -7.29 -25.34 12.37
C LEU A 58 -6.56 -24.77 11.14
N GLY A 59 -6.85 -25.26 9.93
CA GLY A 59 -6.17 -24.79 8.72
C GLY A 59 -6.39 -23.31 8.38
N LEU A 60 -7.59 -22.79 8.66
CA LEU A 60 -7.93 -21.39 8.46
C LEU A 60 -7.40 -20.50 9.58
N ARG A 61 -7.42 -21.00 10.82
CA ARG A 61 -6.84 -20.36 12.00
C ARG A 61 -5.35 -20.12 11.81
N ASP A 62 -4.60 -21.13 11.37
CA ASP A 62 -3.16 -21.02 11.20
C ASP A 62 -2.80 -19.98 10.13
N ALA A 63 -3.50 -20.00 8.99
CA ALA A 63 -3.30 -19.04 7.90
C ALA A 63 -3.63 -17.59 8.33
N ILE A 64 -4.77 -17.38 9.00
CA ILE A 64 -5.17 -16.05 9.46
C ILE A 64 -4.26 -15.56 10.60
N SER A 65 -3.83 -16.45 11.51
CA SER A 65 -2.88 -16.10 12.58
C SER A 65 -1.52 -15.68 12.01
N SER A 66 -1.03 -16.41 11.01
CA SER A 66 0.20 -16.10 10.29
C SER A 66 0.11 -14.72 9.63
N LEU A 67 -1.02 -14.43 8.98
CA LEU A 67 -1.29 -13.13 8.36
C LEU A 67 -1.23 -11.98 9.38
N PHE A 68 -1.96 -12.05 10.49
CA PHE A 68 -1.91 -11.00 11.51
C PHE A 68 -0.54 -10.88 12.21
N THR A 69 0.20 -11.97 12.33
CA THR A 69 1.57 -11.95 12.86
C THR A 69 2.52 -11.20 11.92
N SER A 70 2.40 -11.44 10.61
CA SER A 70 3.23 -10.77 9.60
C SER A 70 3.06 -9.25 9.55
N LEU A 71 1.88 -8.72 9.93
CA LEU A 71 1.62 -7.28 10.02
C LEU A 71 2.40 -6.57 11.13
N LYS A 72 2.78 -7.32 12.18
CA LYS A 72 3.56 -6.79 13.31
C LYS A 72 5.06 -6.79 13.03
N GLY A 73 5.50 -7.52 11.99
CA GLY A 73 6.89 -7.60 11.58
C GLY A 73 7.33 -6.45 10.67
N ASP A 74 8.60 -6.47 10.32
CA ASP A 74 9.26 -5.62 9.33
C ASP A 74 9.56 -6.38 8.02
N ASN A 75 9.11 -7.62 7.90
CA ASN A 75 9.37 -8.49 6.77
C ASN A 75 8.18 -8.58 5.80
N LEU A 76 8.28 -7.87 4.67
CA LEU A 76 7.27 -7.89 3.60
C LEU A 76 7.13 -9.28 2.95
N GLU A 77 8.22 -10.06 2.87
CA GLU A 77 8.18 -11.41 2.32
C GLU A 77 7.34 -12.35 3.20
N ALA A 78 7.45 -12.21 4.53
CA ALA A 78 6.61 -12.95 5.46
C ALA A 78 5.12 -12.62 5.27
N PHE A 79 4.78 -11.35 5.01
CA PHE A 79 3.42 -10.94 4.68
C PHE A 79 2.95 -11.54 3.34
N HIS A 80 3.77 -11.49 2.29
CA HIS A 80 3.43 -12.09 1.00
C HIS A 80 3.22 -13.61 1.12
N SER A 81 4.06 -14.30 1.88
CA SER A 81 3.91 -15.74 2.14
C SER A 81 2.59 -16.02 2.86
N ALA A 82 2.27 -15.29 3.94
CA ALA A 82 1.03 -15.48 4.68
C ALA A 82 -0.22 -15.18 3.84
N VAL A 83 -0.15 -14.18 2.95
CA VAL A 83 -1.22 -13.91 1.98
C VAL A 83 -1.35 -15.06 0.99
N PHE A 84 -0.25 -15.61 0.49
CA PHE A 84 -0.29 -16.75 -0.42
C PHE A 84 -0.85 -18.01 0.26
N ASP A 85 -0.61 -18.22 1.55
CA ASP A 85 -1.18 -19.32 2.31
C ASP A 85 -2.73 -19.27 2.35
N LEU A 86 -3.34 -18.09 2.23
CA LEU A 86 -4.80 -17.96 2.09
C LEU A 86 -5.34 -18.57 0.79
N SER A 87 -4.51 -18.71 -0.24
CA SER A 87 -4.87 -19.36 -1.50
C SER A 87 -5.01 -20.89 -1.37
N SER A 88 -4.48 -21.46 -0.28
CA SER A 88 -4.57 -22.89 -0.01
C SER A 88 -6.03 -23.34 0.07
N PRO A 89 -6.35 -24.53 -0.48
CA PRO A 89 -7.68 -25.15 -0.31
C PRO A 89 -8.07 -25.38 1.17
N ARG A 90 -7.10 -25.37 2.08
CA ARG A 90 -7.31 -25.53 3.52
C ARG A 90 -7.63 -24.20 4.24
N ALA A 91 -7.53 -23.08 3.54
CA ALA A 91 -7.82 -21.74 4.03
C ALA A 91 -9.04 -21.15 3.28
N LEU A 92 -8.85 -20.09 2.49
CA LEU A 92 -9.93 -19.39 1.79
C LEU A 92 -10.06 -19.79 0.31
N SER A 93 -9.14 -20.62 -0.21
CA SER A 93 -9.10 -21.01 -1.63
C SER A 93 -9.08 -19.80 -2.59
N LEU A 94 -8.50 -18.68 -2.17
CA LEU A 94 -8.42 -17.48 -2.99
C LEU A 94 -7.51 -17.70 -4.19
N ALA A 95 -7.94 -17.34 -5.40
CA ALA A 95 -7.12 -17.40 -6.60
C ALA A 95 -6.11 -16.25 -6.64
N LEU A 96 -5.13 -16.27 -5.73
CA LEU A 96 -4.05 -15.28 -5.69
C LEU A 96 -2.98 -15.67 -6.69
N ARG A 97 -2.77 -14.83 -7.69
CA ARG A 97 -1.70 -14.98 -8.68
C ARG A 97 -0.87 -13.72 -8.71
N GLN A 98 0.44 -13.88 -8.86
CA GLN A 98 1.26 -12.73 -9.20
C GLN A 98 0.80 -12.22 -10.57
N PRO A 99 0.51 -10.90 -10.70
CA PRO A 99 0.10 -10.34 -11.97
C PRO A 99 1.23 -10.49 -12.97
N ASP A 100 0.89 -10.89 -14.19
CA ASP A 100 1.83 -10.95 -15.31
C ASP A 100 2.25 -9.53 -15.75
N SER A 101 3.21 -9.44 -16.67
CA SER A 101 3.72 -8.14 -17.14
C SER A 101 2.63 -7.25 -17.72
N LYS A 102 1.66 -7.81 -18.43
CA LYS A 102 0.57 -7.05 -19.06
C LYS A 102 -0.39 -6.54 -17.99
N SER A 103 -0.81 -7.39 -17.05
CA SER A 103 -1.64 -6.99 -15.92
C SER A 103 -0.96 -5.92 -15.06
N ARG A 104 0.35 -6.01 -14.84
CA ARG A 104 1.11 -4.98 -14.11
C ARG A 104 1.07 -3.63 -14.82
N THR A 105 1.25 -3.62 -16.13
CA THR A 105 1.13 -2.39 -16.93
C THR A 105 -0.27 -1.79 -16.85
N GLU A 106 -1.30 -2.63 -16.96
CA GLU A 106 -2.70 -2.19 -16.86
C GLU A 106 -3.03 -1.61 -15.48
N ILE A 107 -2.64 -2.30 -14.40
CA ILE A 107 -2.80 -1.82 -13.02
C ILE A 107 -2.10 -0.46 -12.85
N GLN A 108 -0.88 -0.31 -13.37
CA GLN A 108 -0.16 0.95 -13.27
C GLN A 108 -0.84 2.08 -14.07
N GLN A 109 -1.37 1.78 -15.26
CA GLN A 109 -2.09 2.76 -16.08
C GLN A 109 -3.37 3.22 -15.39
N ASN A 110 -4.16 2.29 -14.86
CA ASN A 110 -5.38 2.59 -14.12
C ASN A 110 -5.07 3.43 -12.88
N TYR A 111 -4.07 3.03 -12.09
CA TYR A 111 -3.62 3.80 -10.92
C TYR A 111 -3.18 5.23 -11.29
N THR A 112 -2.45 5.38 -12.40
CA THR A 112 -2.02 6.70 -12.88
C THR A 112 -3.20 7.55 -13.33
N ALA A 113 -4.22 6.95 -13.95
CA ALA A 113 -5.45 7.63 -14.36
C ALA A 113 -6.27 8.10 -13.15
N GLU A 114 -6.47 7.24 -12.15
CA GLU A 114 -7.16 7.58 -10.91
C GLU A 114 -6.47 8.73 -10.17
N LEU A 115 -5.14 8.68 -10.05
CA LEU A 115 -4.35 9.77 -9.45
C LEU A 115 -4.51 11.08 -10.23
N LYS A 116 -4.58 11.02 -11.56
CA LYS A 116 -4.83 12.21 -12.40
C LYS A 116 -6.20 12.82 -12.09
N GLU A 117 -7.23 11.99 -11.99
CA GLU A 117 -8.58 12.46 -11.63
C GLU A 117 -8.62 13.06 -10.22
N GLN A 118 -7.92 12.45 -9.25
CA GLN A 118 -7.78 13.01 -7.91
C GLN A 118 -7.12 14.37 -7.93
N VAL A 119 -6.02 14.55 -8.68
CA VAL A 119 -5.35 15.85 -8.82
C VAL A 119 -6.30 16.92 -9.38
N LEU A 120 -7.16 16.57 -10.34
CA LEU A 120 -8.08 17.51 -10.98
C LEU A 120 -9.31 17.84 -10.13
N SER A 121 -9.72 16.94 -9.23
CA SER A 121 -10.93 17.06 -8.41
C SER A 121 -10.66 17.51 -6.97
N GLN A 122 -9.41 17.43 -6.51
CA GLN A 122 -9.04 17.74 -5.14
C GLN A 122 -9.01 19.25 -4.89
N SER A 123 -9.76 19.70 -3.87
CA SER A 123 -9.83 21.10 -3.47
C SER A 123 -8.98 21.41 -2.24
N GLU A 124 -8.63 20.39 -1.45
CA GLU A 124 -7.80 20.54 -0.27
C GLU A 124 -6.30 20.57 -0.67
N PRO A 125 -5.55 21.65 -0.34
CA PRO A 125 -4.18 21.82 -0.81
C PRO A 125 -3.20 20.70 -0.42
N ALA A 126 -3.27 20.15 0.80
CA ALA A 126 -2.34 19.12 1.24
C ALA A 126 -2.58 17.78 0.52
N ALA A 127 -3.84 17.39 0.34
CA ALA A 127 -4.25 16.24 -0.44
C ALA A 127 -3.93 16.42 -1.92
N ALA A 128 -4.11 17.63 -2.47
CA ALA A 128 -3.77 17.91 -3.86
C ALA A 128 -2.26 17.76 -4.11
N LEU A 129 -1.42 18.27 -3.20
CA LEU A 129 0.03 18.10 -3.26
C LEU A 129 0.44 16.62 -3.20
N LEU A 130 -0.13 15.86 -2.26
CA LEU A 130 0.13 14.42 -2.16
C LEU A 130 -0.26 13.71 -3.46
N SER A 131 -1.48 13.92 -3.97
CA SER A 131 -1.94 13.30 -5.21
C SER A 131 -1.04 13.68 -6.40
N CYS A 132 -0.53 14.92 -6.45
CA CYS A 132 0.42 15.34 -7.49
C CYS A 132 1.75 14.59 -7.40
N VAL A 133 2.32 14.48 -6.19
CA VAL A 133 3.58 13.75 -5.97
C VAL A 133 3.42 12.28 -6.35
N LEU A 134 2.34 11.63 -5.91
CA LEU A 134 2.06 10.23 -6.24
C LEU A 134 1.85 10.05 -7.75
N TYR A 135 1.11 10.95 -8.40
CA TYR A 135 0.87 10.93 -9.84
C TYR A 135 2.18 11.02 -10.63
N LEU A 136 3.06 11.96 -10.27
CA LEU A 136 4.33 12.14 -10.94
C LEU A 136 5.23 10.90 -10.79
N LEU A 137 5.28 10.30 -9.60
CA LEU A 137 6.02 9.05 -9.38
C LEU A 137 5.44 7.89 -10.22
N ALA A 138 4.12 7.71 -10.22
CA ALA A 138 3.42 6.65 -10.96
C ALA A 138 3.61 6.76 -12.47
N LYS A 139 3.48 7.98 -13.03
CA LYS A 139 3.71 8.27 -14.45
C LYS A 139 5.12 7.91 -14.91
N ASN A 140 6.09 7.95 -13.99
CA ASN A 140 7.51 7.67 -14.26
C ASN A 140 7.94 6.25 -13.86
N GLY A 141 7.00 5.31 -13.79
CA GLY A 141 7.33 3.90 -13.53
C GLY A 141 7.54 3.55 -12.07
N LYS A 142 7.25 4.47 -11.14
CA LYS A 142 7.46 4.28 -9.70
C LYS A 142 6.15 4.49 -8.93
N PRO A 143 5.11 3.66 -9.14
CA PRO A 143 3.88 3.77 -8.36
C PRO A 143 4.17 3.55 -6.87
N VAL A 144 3.71 4.46 -6.02
CA VAL A 144 3.88 4.41 -4.56
C VAL A 144 2.58 4.82 -3.90
N THR A 145 2.15 4.10 -2.87
CA THR A 145 1.06 4.52 -1.98
C THR A 145 1.66 5.05 -0.69
N ALA A 146 1.32 6.28 -0.32
CA ALA A 146 1.84 6.94 0.88
C ALA A 146 0.82 7.96 1.42
N SER A 147 0.97 8.32 2.70
CA SER A 147 0.24 9.43 3.31
C SER A 147 1.04 10.74 3.24
N GLY A 148 0.38 11.87 3.55
CA GLY A 148 0.97 13.21 3.51
C GLY A 148 2.28 13.37 4.29
N ARG A 149 2.50 12.57 5.33
CA ARG A 149 3.74 12.59 6.13
C ARG A 149 5.02 12.25 5.34
N PHE A 150 4.86 11.55 4.21
CA PHE A 150 5.98 11.13 3.36
C PHE A 150 6.29 12.12 2.24
N VAL A 151 5.45 13.14 2.02
CA VAL A 151 5.61 14.09 0.92
C VAL A 151 7.00 14.72 0.91
N ALA A 152 7.49 15.19 2.06
CA ALA A 152 8.83 15.77 2.18
C ALA A 152 9.97 14.80 1.80
N GLN A 153 9.79 13.50 2.02
CA GLN A 153 10.77 12.46 1.67
C GLN A 153 10.63 11.99 0.21
N LEU A 154 9.43 12.11 -0.37
CA LEU A 154 9.11 11.72 -1.74
C LEU A 154 9.44 12.81 -2.77
N VAL A 155 9.31 14.09 -2.41
CA VAL A 155 9.61 15.23 -3.29
C VAL A 155 11.05 15.17 -3.85
N PRO A 156 12.10 14.89 -3.05
CA PRO A 156 13.45 14.71 -3.59
C PRO A 156 13.59 13.57 -4.60
N GLN A 157 12.71 12.56 -4.58
CA GLN A 157 12.72 11.47 -5.58
C GLN A 157 12.12 11.91 -6.93
N LEU A 158 11.51 13.10 -6.99
CA LEU A 158 11.02 13.73 -8.22
C LEU A 158 12.09 14.57 -8.92
N ASP A 159 13.28 14.72 -8.32
CA ASP A 159 14.37 15.45 -8.95
C ASP A 159 14.79 14.75 -10.25
N GLY A 160 14.77 15.49 -11.37
CA GLY A 160 14.92 14.97 -12.74
C GLY A 160 13.66 14.40 -13.39
N VAL A 161 12.57 14.16 -12.65
CA VAL A 161 11.26 13.74 -13.20
C VAL A 161 10.46 14.95 -13.72
N VAL A 162 10.58 16.07 -13.02
CA VAL A 162 9.83 17.31 -13.29
C VAL A 162 10.28 18.01 -14.59
N GLU A 163 11.45 17.66 -15.14
CA GLU A 163 11.93 18.17 -16.42
C GLU A 163 11.23 17.56 -17.65
N GLN A 164 10.55 16.40 -17.48
CA GLN A 164 9.91 15.67 -18.58
C GLN A 164 8.38 15.81 -18.63
N VAL A 165 7.77 16.59 -17.72
CA VAL A 165 6.31 16.74 -17.64
C VAL A 165 5.85 18.04 -18.28
N GLU A 166 4.91 17.93 -19.23
CA GLU A 166 4.25 19.08 -19.88
C GLU A 166 3.81 20.15 -18.87
N SER A 167 3.97 21.38 -19.33
CA SER A 167 4.23 22.64 -18.62
C SER A 167 3.24 23.00 -17.50
N SER A 168 2.02 22.49 -17.49
CA SER A 168 0.99 22.94 -16.54
C SER A 168 1.10 22.29 -15.16
N LEU A 169 1.42 20.99 -15.08
CA LEU A 169 1.51 20.26 -13.80
C LEU A 169 2.85 20.49 -13.10
N SER A 170 3.93 20.66 -13.88
CA SER A 170 5.25 21.04 -13.38
C SER A 170 5.21 22.39 -12.65
N LEU A 171 4.45 23.36 -13.18
CA LEU A 171 4.25 24.67 -12.54
C LEU A 171 3.46 24.57 -11.24
N VAL A 172 2.35 23.82 -11.21
CA VAL A 172 1.54 23.65 -9.98
C VAL A 172 2.37 23.03 -8.86
N VAL A 173 3.12 21.98 -9.18
CA VAL A 173 3.98 21.31 -8.19
C VAL A 173 5.12 22.22 -7.72
N LYS A 174 5.74 22.99 -8.62
CA LYS A 174 6.76 24.00 -8.23
C LYS A 174 6.17 25.11 -7.36
N VAL A 175 4.96 25.59 -7.65
CA VAL A 175 4.28 26.64 -6.87
C VAL A 175 3.81 26.13 -5.50
N MET A 176 3.47 24.84 -5.37
CA MET A 176 3.05 24.27 -4.09
C MET A 176 4.21 23.81 -3.19
N ILE A 177 5.42 23.67 -3.76
CA ILE A 177 6.64 23.27 -3.03
C ILE A 177 7.49 24.49 -2.61
N LEU A 178 7.33 25.64 -3.28
CA LEU A 178 7.95 26.93 -2.94
C LEU A 178 7.10 27.73 -1.96
#